data_AF-A0A7C5ZLI0-F1
#
_entry.id   AF-A0A7C5ZLI0-F1
#
_cell.length_a   1.000
_cell.length_b   1.000
_cell.length_c   1.000
_cell.angle_alpha   90.00
_cell.angle_beta   90.00
_cell.angle_gamma   90.00
#
_symmetry.space_group_name_H-M   'P 1'
#
loop_
_entity.id
_entity.type
_entity.pdbx_description
1 polymer ?
#
loop_
_entity_poly.entity_id
_entity_poly.type
_entity_poly.pdbx_seq_one_letter_code
_entity_poly.pdbx_strand_id
1 'polypeptide(L)'
;MPDTGRHGPPTDSGSAASLSQQAVSALRAGGAVARRLDGFEHRLGQLQMARTVADALTTGRHAIIEAGTGVGKSLAYLVPAVISGQQVVVSTATRSLQDQLWHKDIPLVAAALGPFSAALVKGISNYLCLDRWDELNRQLDLRPRDRQAVEDWLKSTERGEIEEMGSGYSSEFVAQLTVDSDSCLGARCRFAESGCFVMRARRDARDARVVVTNHALLCSDLAIRSQTAGSVSVLPAPTAYVIDEAHQLEAAATTAFERRLSDFTIVHFCRDRTLNRYADGEALNAIVEASNHLFESVRAESDYRRFLLSKPIGGATELFQLLDKLAVYLRAQREQAEMV
;
A
#
# COMPACT_ATOMS: atom_id res chain seq x y z
N MET A 1 42.88 40.36 8.75
CA MET A 1 43.76 39.39 8.10
C MET A 1 44.61 38.77 9.19
N PRO A 2 44.36 37.51 9.54
CA PRO A 2 45.17 36.46 8.92
C PRO A 2 44.37 35.25 8.42
N ASP A 3 45.11 34.50 7.60
CA ASP A 3 44.88 33.30 6.82
C ASP A 3 44.29 32.12 7.61
N THR A 4 43.10 31.64 7.19
CA THR A 4 42.56 30.35 7.65
C THR A 4 42.68 29.35 6.51
N GLY A 5 43.80 28.62 6.53
CA GLY A 5 44.12 27.56 5.60
C GLY A 5 42.97 26.57 5.41
N ARG A 6 42.72 26.25 4.14
CA ARG A 6 41.86 25.14 3.72
C ARG A 6 42.51 23.82 4.15
N HIS A 7 42.08 23.26 5.28
CA HIS A 7 42.27 21.85 5.54
C HIS A 7 41.34 21.06 4.62
N GLY A 8 41.92 20.45 3.58
CA GLY A 8 41.26 19.39 2.82
C GLY A 8 40.94 18.20 3.75
N PRO A 9 39.89 17.42 3.46
CA PRO A 9 39.56 16.26 4.27
C PRO A 9 40.70 15.24 4.23
N PRO A 10 40.94 14.51 5.33
CA PRO A 10 42.02 13.54 5.39
C PRO A 10 41.75 12.38 4.42
N THR A 11 42.68 12.15 3.51
CA THR A 11 42.77 10.93 2.72
C THR A 11 43.56 9.90 3.52
N ASP A 12 42.87 8.99 4.21
CA ASP A 12 43.37 7.63 4.41
C ASP A 12 42.30 6.69 4.99
N SER A 13 41.96 5.65 4.24
CA SER A 13 41.54 4.34 4.77
C SER A 13 41.53 3.32 3.62
N GLY A 14 42.05 2.12 3.87
CA GLY A 14 42.14 1.03 2.89
C GLY A 14 40.81 0.82 2.17
N SER A 15 40.85 0.89 0.83
CA SER A 15 39.69 0.97 -0.06
C SER A 15 38.72 -0.21 0.15
N ALA A 16 37.73 -0.02 1.03
CA ALA A 16 36.53 -0.82 1.01
C ALA A 16 35.90 -0.65 -0.38
N ALA A 17 35.65 -1.75 -1.09
CA ALA A 17 35.08 -1.71 -2.43
C ALA A 17 33.81 -0.85 -2.44
N SER A 18 33.63 -0.01 -3.47
CA SER A 18 32.44 0.84 -3.57
C SER A 18 31.17 -0.02 -3.62
N LEU A 19 30.00 0.54 -3.24
CA LEU A 19 28.72 -0.18 -3.31
C LEU A 19 28.51 -0.80 -4.71
N SER A 20 28.85 -0.05 -5.75
CA SER A 20 28.74 -0.48 -7.15
C SER A 20 29.69 -1.65 -7.46
N GLN A 21 30.92 -1.63 -6.94
CA GLN A 21 31.86 -2.75 -7.08
C GLN A 21 31.36 -4.00 -6.34
N GLN A 22 30.83 -3.85 -5.13
CA GLN A 22 30.28 -4.95 -4.34
C GLN A 22 29.06 -5.58 -5.04
N ALA A 23 28.11 -4.76 -5.50
CA ALA A 23 26.91 -5.22 -6.19
C ALA A 23 27.24 -5.98 -7.49
N VAL A 24 28.16 -5.45 -8.29
CA VAL A 24 28.64 -6.12 -9.52
C VAL A 24 29.36 -7.43 -9.20
N SER A 25 30.20 -7.44 -8.16
CA SER A 25 30.91 -8.64 -7.74
C SER A 25 29.97 -9.74 -7.25
N ALA A 26 28.84 -9.38 -6.62
CA ALA A 26 27.83 -10.33 -6.21
C ALA A 26 27.05 -10.95 -7.40
N LEU A 27 26.85 -10.19 -8.48
CA LEU A 27 26.03 -10.57 -9.64
C LEU A 27 26.82 -11.13 -10.83
N ARG A 28 28.15 -10.98 -10.88
CA ARG A 28 28.97 -11.54 -11.98
C ARG A 28 29.03 -13.06 -11.94
N ALA A 29 29.55 -13.66 -13.01
CA ALA A 29 29.82 -15.10 -13.07
C ALA A 29 30.74 -15.52 -11.90
N GLY A 30 30.34 -16.57 -11.19
CA GLY A 30 31.02 -17.04 -9.96
C GLY A 30 30.79 -16.16 -8.72
N GLY A 31 30.01 -15.08 -8.82
CA GLY A 31 29.61 -14.20 -7.72
C GLY A 31 28.67 -14.88 -6.71
N ALA A 32 28.36 -14.16 -5.62
CA ALA A 32 27.54 -14.69 -4.53
C ALA A 32 26.17 -15.19 -4.98
N VAL A 33 25.52 -14.47 -5.90
CA VAL A 33 24.21 -14.84 -6.46
C VAL A 33 24.33 -16.02 -7.42
N ALA A 34 25.34 -16.01 -8.30
CA ALA A 34 25.57 -17.09 -9.25
C ALA A 34 25.81 -18.45 -8.57
N ARG A 35 26.38 -18.46 -7.36
CA ARG A 35 26.60 -19.69 -6.56
C ARG A 35 25.33 -20.25 -5.92
N ARG A 36 24.21 -19.52 -5.93
CA ARG A 36 22.93 -19.91 -5.32
C ARG A 36 21.80 -20.10 -6.32
N LEU A 37 22.03 -19.76 -7.59
CA LEU A 37 21.03 -19.85 -8.63
C LEU A 37 21.42 -20.93 -9.64
N ASP A 38 20.68 -22.04 -9.64
CA ASP A 38 20.82 -23.07 -10.67
C ASP A 38 20.46 -22.50 -12.03
N GLY A 39 21.30 -22.76 -13.04
CA GLY A 39 21.12 -22.20 -14.38
C GLY A 39 21.39 -20.69 -14.46
N PHE A 40 22.24 -20.15 -13.58
CA PHE A 40 22.69 -18.76 -13.66
C PHE A 40 23.23 -18.42 -15.06
N GLU A 41 22.71 -17.33 -15.63
CA GLU A 41 23.17 -16.78 -16.89
C GLU A 41 23.77 -15.39 -16.66
N HIS A 42 24.98 -15.19 -17.16
CA HIS A 42 25.65 -13.90 -17.05
C HIS A 42 25.04 -12.88 -18.02
N ARG A 43 24.40 -11.83 -17.49
CA ARG A 43 23.71 -10.80 -18.28
C ARG A 43 24.34 -9.43 -18.05
N LEU A 44 24.93 -8.83 -19.09
CA LEU A 44 25.59 -7.52 -18.99
C LEU A 44 24.63 -6.41 -18.54
N GLY A 45 23.38 -6.44 -19.02
CA GLY A 45 22.34 -5.48 -18.62
C GLY A 45 22.04 -5.53 -17.12
N GLN A 46 22.14 -6.71 -16.49
CA GLN A 46 21.95 -6.86 -15.05
C GLN A 46 23.04 -6.13 -14.27
N LEU A 47 24.30 -6.27 -14.70
CA LEU A 47 25.44 -5.61 -14.06
C LEU A 47 25.42 -4.10 -14.26
N GLN A 48 25.01 -3.64 -15.45
CA GLN A 48 24.84 -2.21 -15.73
C GLN A 48 23.75 -1.60 -14.84
N MET A 49 22.57 -2.24 -14.78
CA MET A 49 21.48 -1.82 -13.90
C MET A 49 21.92 -1.78 -12.43
N ALA A 50 22.60 -2.83 -11.94
CA ALA A 50 23.07 -2.88 -10.56
C ALA A 50 24.07 -1.76 -10.22
N ARG A 51 24.95 -1.39 -11.16
CA ARG A 51 25.84 -0.22 -11.00
C ARG A 51 25.04 1.06 -10.89
N THR A 52 24.11 1.29 -11.81
CA THR A 52 23.28 2.49 -11.81
C THR A 52 22.45 2.62 -10.55
N VAL A 53 21.87 1.53 -10.05
CA VAL A 53 21.13 1.53 -8.78
C VAL A 53 22.06 1.81 -7.60
N ALA A 54 23.24 1.18 -7.54
CA ALA A 54 24.23 1.43 -6.50
C ALA A 54 24.71 2.89 -6.48
N ASP A 55 24.98 3.47 -7.65
CA ASP A 55 25.38 4.87 -7.78
C ASP A 55 24.26 5.82 -7.35
N ALA A 56 23.00 5.51 -7.70
CA ALA A 56 21.82 6.27 -7.27
C ALA A 56 21.64 6.26 -5.75
N LEU A 57 21.74 5.08 -5.13
CA LEU A 57 21.67 4.92 -3.66
C LEU A 57 22.82 5.65 -2.93
N THR A 58 24.02 5.64 -3.52
CA THR A 58 25.20 6.30 -2.94
C THR A 58 25.11 7.82 -3.05
N THR A 59 24.63 8.33 -4.18
CA THR A 59 24.61 9.78 -4.49
C THR A 59 23.31 10.48 -4.13
N GLY A 60 22.26 9.74 -3.77
CA GLY A 60 20.92 10.29 -3.51
C GLY A 60 20.24 10.86 -4.76
N ARG A 61 20.65 10.43 -5.96
CA ARG A 61 20.06 10.89 -7.23
C ARG A 61 19.03 9.91 -7.76
N HIS A 62 18.07 10.40 -8.53
CA HIS A 62 17.13 9.55 -9.24
C HIS A 62 17.81 8.84 -10.42
N ALA A 63 17.43 7.58 -10.64
CA ALA A 63 17.81 6.81 -11.82
C ALA A 63 16.54 6.32 -12.53
N ILE A 64 16.51 6.48 -13.85
CA ILE A 64 15.48 5.91 -14.73
C ILE A 64 16.18 4.86 -15.58
N ILE A 65 15.71 3.62 -15.51
CA ILE A 65 16.37 2.48 -16.14
C ILE A 65 15.32 1.72 -16.95
N GLU A 66 15.52 1.67 -18.26
CA GLU A 66 14.78 0.76 -19.13
C GLU A 66 15.53 -0.57 -19.19
N ALA A 67 14.90 -1.64 -18.72
CA ALA A 67 15.47 -2.97 -18.71
C ALA A 67 14.49 -3.97 -19.34
N GLY A 68 14.97 -4.70 -20.36
CA GLY A 68 14.20 -5.74 -21.03
C GLY A 68 13.74 -6.85 -20.08
N THR A 69 12.75 -7.63 -20.51
CA THR A 69 12.33 -8.84 -19.80
C THR A 69 13.49 -9.82 -19.70
N GLY A 70 13.53 -10.59 -18.61
CA GLY A 70 14.61 -11.57 -18.40
C GLY A 70 15.98 -10.97 -18.04
N VAL A 71 16.17 -9.65 -17.97
CA VAL A 71 17.47 -9.05 -17.57
C VAL A 71 17.86 -9.37 -16.11
N GLY A 72 16.91 -9.86 -15.29
CA GLY A 72 17.15 -10.14 -13.87
C GLY A 72 17.05 -8.87 -13.02
N LYS A 73 16.06 -8.02 -13.34
CA LYS A 73 15.80 -6.70 -12.75
C LYS A 73 15.72 -6.76 -11.22
N SER A 74 14.96 -7.73 -10.68
CA SER A 74 14.81 -7.91 -9.24
C SER A 74 16.15 -7.99 -8.51
N LEU A 75 17.05 -8.86 -8.97
CA LEU A 75 18.37 -9.03 -8.38
C LEU A 75 19.23 -7.79 -8.58
N ALA A 76 19.11 -7.12 -9.73
CA ALA A 76 19.87 -5.91 -10.04
C ALA A 76 19.55 -4.74 -9.11
N TYR A 77 18.31 -4.62 -8.61
CA TYR A 77 17.98 -3.60 -7.60
C TYR A 77 18.07 -4.10 -6.15
N LEU A 78 17.75 -5.37 -5.87
CA LEU A 78 17.78 -5.91 -4.50
C LEU A 78 19.20 -6.04 -3.96
N VAL A 79 20.15 -6.51 -4.77
CA VAL A 79 21.54 -6.71 -4.33
C VAL A 79 22.17 -5.40 -3.82
N PRO A 80 22.20 -4.29 -4.61
CA PRO A 80 22.72 -3.04 -4.09
C PRO A 80 21.89 -2.46 -2.95
N ALA A 81 20.55 -2.66 -2.92
CA ALA A 81 19.71 -2.23 -1.81
C ALA A 81 20.05 -2.94 -0.49
N VAL A 82 20.34 -4.24 -0.53
CA VAL A 82 20.73 -5.01 0.67
C VAL A 82 22.15 -4.67 1.12
N ILE A 83 23.09 -4.57 0.18
CA ILE A 83 24.50 -4.25 0.49
C ILE A 83 24.64 -2.82 1.05
N SER A 84 23.82 -1.87 0.58
CA SER A 84 23.88 -0.48 1.09
C SER A 84 23.54 -0.37 2.57
N GLY A 85 22.78 -1.34 3.12
CA GLY A 85 22.29 -1.32 4.49
C GLY A 85 21.25 -0.22 4.76
N GLN A 86 20.86 0.55 3.74
CA GLN A 86 19.83 1.58 3.83
C GLN A 86 18.43 0.95 3.85
N GLN A 87 17.44 1.69 4.37
CA GLN A 87 16.05 1.26 4.25
C GLN A 87 15.51 1.61 2.86
N VAL A 88 15.06 0.60 2.12
CA VAL A 88 14.55 0.71 0.75
C VAL A 88 13.14 0.15 0.67
N VAL A 89 12.21 0.93 0.11
CA VAL A 89 10.86 0.45 -0.25
C VAL A 89 10.84 0.06 -1.72
N VAL A 90 10.54 -1.21 -2.00
CA VAL A 90 10.33 -1.74 -3.35
C VAL A 90 8.84 -1.82 -3.61
N SER A 91 8.38 -1.11 -4.64
CA SER A 91 6.99 -1.11 -5.08
C SER A 91 6.87 -1.81 -6.42
N THR A 92 6.01 -2.82 -6.52
CA THR A 92 5.71 -3.55 -7.75
C THR A 92 4.35 -3.16 -8.31
N ALA A 93 4.13 -3.38 -9.62
CA ALA A 93 2.84 -3.07 -10.24
C ALA A 93 1.68 -3.93 -9.72
N THR A 94 1.90 -5.23 -9.50
CA THR A 94 0.84 -6.17 -9.12
C THR A 94 1.20 -6.97 -7.87
N ARG A 95 0.17 -7.49 -7.21
CA ARG A 95 0.30 -8.41 -6.06
C ARG A 95 1.08 -9.68 -6.44
N SER A 96 0.83 -10.25 -7.62
CA SER A 96 1.58 -11.44 -8.05
C SER A 96 3.08 -11.18 -8.23
N LEU A 97 3.46 -10.00 -8.74
CA LEU A 97 4.87 -9.59 -8.80
C LEU A 97 5.44 -9.35 -7.39
N GLN A 98 4.62 -8.77 -6.51
CA GLN A 98 4.95 -8.57 -5.09
C GLN A 98 5.27 -9.91 -4.40
N ASP A 99 4.41 -10.92 -4.59
CA ASP A 99 4.57 -12.25 -4.01
C ASP A 99 5.74 -13.00 -4.64
N GLN A 100 5.98 -12.84 -5.94
CA GLN A 100 7.18 -13.39 -6.58
C GLN A 100 8.46 -12.82 -5.95
N LEU A 101 8.50 -11.50 -5.75
CA LEU A 101 9.63 -10.84 -5.11
C LEU A 101 9.85 -11.38 -3.69
N TRP A 102 8.76 -11.56 -2.93
CA TRP A 102 8.77 -12.02 -1.55
C TRP A 102 9.16 -13.49 -1.38
N HIS A 103 8.59 -14.39 -2.18
CA HIS A 103 8.78 -15.84 -2.02
C HIS A 103 9.98 -16.39 -2.79
N LYS A 104 10.49 -15.67 -3.80
CA LYS A 104 11.59 -16.14 -4.66
C LYS A 104 12.83 -15.27 -4.57
N ASP A 105 12.70 -14.00 -4.93
CA ASP A 105 13.88 -13.15 -5.15
C ASP A 105 14.53 -12.72 -3.82
N ILE A 106 13.75 -12.34 -2.80
CA ILE A 106 14.26 -12.00 -1.46
C ILE A 106 14.98 -13.17 -0.79
N PRO A 107 14.40 -14.40 -0.72
CA PRO A 107 15.08 -15.56 -0.17
C PRO A 107 16.36 -15.90 -0.91
N LEU A 108 16.39 -15.75 -2.24
CA LEU A 108 17.60 -15.95 -3.04
C LEU A 108 18.70 -14.94 -2.69
N VAL A 109 18.36 -13.66 -2.54
CA VAL A 109 19.33 -12.63 -2.11
C VAL A 109 19.81 -12.89 -0.69
N ALA A 110 18.93 -13.31 0.24
CA ALA A 110 19.30 -13.65 1.60
C ALA A 110 20.24 -14.87 1.66
N ALA A 111 19.98 -15.88 0.82
CA ALA A 111 20.86 -17.02 0.64
C ALA A 111 22.24 -16.61 0.09
N ALA A 112 22.30 -15.64 -0.82
CA ALA A 112 23.53 -15.19 -1.45
C ALA A 112 24.39 -14.27 -0.57
N LEU A 113 23.76 -13.30 0.11
CA LEU A 113 24.44 -12.20 0.81
C LEU A 113 24.40 -12.33 2.34
N GLY A 114 23.63 -13.27 2.87
CA GLY A 114 23.36 -13.40 4.30
C GLY A 114 21.98 -12.83 4.68
N PRO A 115 21.49 -13.16 5.89
CA PRO A 115 20.18 -12.72 6.35
C PRO A 115 20.10 -11.19 6.48
N PHE A 116 18.95 -10.63 6.07
CA PHE A 116 18.60 -9.22 6.25
C PHE A 116 17.14 -9.09 6.65
N SER A 117 16.76 -8.00 7.33
CA SER A 117 15.38 -7.75 7.68
C SER A 117 14.58 -7.29 6.45
N ALA A 118 13.52 -8.02 6.14
CA ALA A 118 12.59 -7.70 5.06
C ALA A 118 11.15 -7.77 5.58
N ALA A 119 10.26 -6.95 5.03
CA ALA A 119 8.85 -6.96 5.39
C ALA A 119 7.96 -6.82 4.14
N LEU A 120 6.80 -7.47 4.18
CA LEU A 120 5.77 -7.40 3.15
C LEU A 120 4.58 -6.60 3.67
N VAL A 121 4.18 -5.57 2.92
CA VAL A 121 3.00 -4.76 3.27
C VAL A 121 1.99 -4.82 2.13
N LYS A 122 0.78 -5.29 2.45
CA LYS A 122 -0.37 -5.34 1.53
C LYS A 122 -1.44 -4.35 1.99
N GLY A 123 -2.44 -4.10 1.14
CA GLY A 123 -3.62 -3.32 1.52
C GLY A 123 -4.40 -4.01 2.63
N ILE A 124 -5.12 -3.25 3.46
CA ILE A 124 -5.82 -3.78 4.65
C ILE A 124 -6.80 -4.93 4.35
N SER A 125 -7.46 -4.89 3.20
CA SER A 125 -8.38 -5.92 2.72
C SER A 125 -7.72 -7.26 2.38
N ASN A 126 -6.39 -7.36 2.48
CA ASN A 126 -5.64 -8.61 2.26
C ASN A 126 -5.34 -9.35 3.56
N TYR A 127 -5.70 -8.79 4.72
CA TYR A 127 -5.47 -9.38 6.03
C TYR A 127 -6.79 -9.75 6.69
N LEU A 128 -6.80 -10.88 7.39
CA LEU A 128 -7.90 -11.24 8.30
C LEU A 128 -8.07 -10.14 9.36
N CYS A 129 -9.30 -9.66 9.54
CA CYS A 129 -9.65 -8.77 10.62
C CYS A 129 -10.16 -9.59 11.80
N LEU A 130 -9.38 -9.70 12.87
CA LEU A 130 -9.76 -10.48 14.06
C LEU A 130 -11.05 -9.96 14.71
N ASP A 131 -11.34 -8.66 14.59
CA ASP A 131 -12.58 -8.07 15.10
C ASP A 131 -13.81 -8.54 14.31
N ARG A 132 -13.71 -8.53 12.97
CA ARG A 132 -14.75 -9.10 12.09
C ARG A 132 -14.92 -10.59 12.31
N TRP A 133 -13.81 -11.32 12.45
CA TRP A 133 -13.86 -12.75 12.70
C TRP A 133 -14.56 -13.06 14.03
N ASP A 134 -14.24 -12.36 15.12
CA ASP A 134 -14.89 -12.58 16.41
C ASP A 134 -16.40 -12.24 16.38
N GLU A 135 -16.82 -11.23 15.60
CA GLU A 135 -18.23 -10.96 15.36
C GLU A 135 -18.91 -12.09 14.56
N LEU A 136 -18.32 -12.48 13.43
CA LEU A 136 -18.82 -13.53 12.54
C LEU A 136 -18.88 -14.89 13.23
N ASN A 137 -17.89 -15.23 14.05
CA ASN A 137 -17.82 -16.48 14.79
C ASN A 137 -18.93 -16.60 15.84
N ARG A 138 -19.57 -15.51 16.27
CA ARG A 138 -20.72 -15.59 17.19
C ARG A 138 -22.06 -15.80 16.48
N GLN A 139 -22.09 -15.68 15.16
CA GLN A 139 -23.31 -15.87 14.38
C GLN A 139 -23.67 -17.36 14.27
N LEU A 140 -24.95 -17.69 14.44
CA LEU A 140 -25.46 -19.07 14.46
C LEU A 140 -25.53 -19.70 13.07
N ASP A 141 -25.66 -18.87 12.03
CA ASP A 141 -25.81 -19.25 10.62
C ASP A 141 -24.48 -19.44 9.88
N LEU A 142 -23.35 -19.10 10.50
CA LEU A 142 -22.04 -19.42 9.95
C LEU A 142 -21.86 -20.94 9.84
N ARG A 143 -21.58 -21.43 8.62
CA ARG A 143 -21.41 -22.86 8.34
C ARG A 143 -20.31 -23.44 9.24
N PRO A 144 -20.54 -24.56 9.95
CA PRO A 144 -19.53 -25.16 10.83
C PRO A 144 -18.20 -25.46 10.14
N ARG A 145 -18.24 -25.83 8.85
CA ARG A 145 -17.04 -26.05 8.03
C ARG A 145 -16.20 -24.79 7.86
N ASP A 146 -16.83 -23.66 7.56
CA ASP A 146 -16.13 -22.38 7.36
C ASP A 146 -15.52 -21.90 8.67
N ARG A 147 -16.27 -22.08 9.76
CA ARG A 147 -15.81 -21.77 11.10
C ARG A 147 -14.53 -22.54 11.44
N GLN A 148 -14.60 -23.86 11.33
CA GLN A 148 -13.47 -24.74 11.61
C GLN A 148 -12.27 -24.40 10.72
N ALA A 149 -12.50 -24.09 9.45
CA ALA A 149 -11.45 -23.70 8.52
C ALA A 149 -10.68 -22.45 8.96
N VAL A 150 -11.38 -21.39 9.40
CA VAL A 150 -10.73 -20.17 9.88
C VAL A 150 -10.01 -20.43 11.22
N GLU A 151 -10.63 -21.18 12.13
CA GLU A 151 -10.02 -21.51 13.43
C GLU A 151 -8.74 -22.37 13.28
N ASP A 152 -8.73 -23.31 12.34
CA ASP A 152 -7.55 -24.12 12.05
C ASP A 152 -6.47 -23.30 11.34
N TRP A 153 -6.86 -22.48 10.36
CA TRP A 153 -5.93 -21.59 9.66
C TRP A 153 -5.26 -20.59 10.63
N LEU A 154 -6.02 -20.03 11.58
CA LEU A 154 -5.50 -19.11 12.60
C LEU A 154 -4.38 -19.71 13.48
N LYS A 155 -4.33 -21.04 13.62
CA LYS A 155 -3.27 -21.73 14.38
C LYS A 155 -1.95 -21.81 13.63
N SER A 156 -1.99 -21.75 12.30
CA SER A 156 -0.81 -21.95 11.43
C SER A 156 -0.43 -20.71 10.61
N THR A 157 -1.29 -19.71 10.51
CA THR A 157 -1.03 -18.51 9.70
C THR A 157 0.18 -17.74 10.23
N GLU A 158 1.09 -17.38 9.33
CA GLU A 158 2.27 -16.62 9.67
C GLU A 158 1.96 -15.14 9.70
N ARG A 159 1.35 -14.61 8.63
CA ARG A 159 1.12 -13.17 8.43
C ARG A 159 -0.35 -12.77 8.57
N GLY A 160 -1.28 -13.72 8.62
CA GLY A 160 -2.71 -13.45 8.65
C GLY A 160 -3.25 -12.95 7.31
N GLU A 161 -2.53 -13.24 6.23
CA GLU A 161 -2.91 -12.86 4.86
C GLU A 161 -3.93 -13.85 4.32
N ILE A 162 -5.03 -13.36 3.74
CA ILE A 162 -6.11 -14.19 3.21
C ILE A 162 -5.63 -15.23 2.19
N GLU A 163 -4.56 -14.94 1.46
CA GLU A 163 -3.93 -15.90 0.54
C GLU A 163 -3.40 -17.17 1.23
N GLU A 164 -2.96 -17.07 2.48
CA GLU A 164 -2.48 -18.23 3.26
C GLU A 164 -3.61 -19.22 3.59
N MET A 165 -4.87 -18.76 3.54
CA MET A 165 -6.04 -19.61 3.77
C MET A 165 -6.28 -20.60 2.60
N GLY A 166 -5.70 -20.33 1.43
CA GLY A 166 -5.82 -21.16 0.24
C GLY A 166 -7.10 -20.90 -0.58
N SER A 167 -7.28 -21.70 -1.62
CA SER A 167 -8.44 -21.63 -2.52
C SER A 167 -9.63 -22.47 -2.01
N GLY A 168 -10.82 -22.23 -2.56
CA GLY A 168 -12.03 -23.00 -2.23
C GLY A 168 -13.05 -22.26 -1.36
N TYR A 169 -12.79 -20.99 -1.03
CA TYR A 169 -13.72 -20.10 -0.34
C TYR A 169 -14.33 -19.10 -1.31
N SER A 170 -15.61 -18.76 -1.10
CA SER A 170 -16.29 -17.79 -1.95
C SER A 170 -15.82 -16.37 -1.64
N SER A 171 -15.93 -15.48 -2.63
CA SER A 171 -15.63 -14.05 -2.48
C SER A 171 -16.41 -13.40 -1.36
N GLU A 172 -17.68 -13.80 -1.19
CA GLU A 172 -18.59 -13.25 -0.18
C GLU A 172 -18.17 -13.66 1.23
N PHE A 173 -17.68 -14.89 1.40
CA PHE A 173 -17.16 -15.34 2.69
C PHE A 173 -15.85 -14.64 3.03
N VAL A 174 -14.92 -14.56 2.08
CA VAL A 174 -13.65 -13.84 2.28
C VAL A 174 -13.89 -12.35 2.59
N ALA A 175 -14.86 -11.71 1.93
CA ALA A 175 -15.20 -10.31 2.19
C ALA A 175 -15.69 -10.08 3.63
N GLN A 176 -16.37 -11.06 4.25
CA GLN A 176 -16.80 -10.99 5.65
C GLN A 176 -15.64 -11.10 6.65
N LEU A 177 -14.48 -11.62 6.22
CA LEU A 177 -13.30 -11.81 7.07
C LEU A 177 -12.38 -10.58 7.09
N THR A 178 -12.57 -9.62 6.18
CA THR A 178 -11.67 -8.48 6.01
C THR A 178 -12.41 -7.15 6.19
N VAL A 179 -11.67 -6.05 6.16
CA VAL A 179 -12.22 -4.69 6.17
C VAL A 179 -11.50 -3.83 5.15
N ASP A 180 -12.17 -2.78 4.70
CA ASP A 180 -11.55 -1.70 3.94
C ASP A 180 -10.97 -0.62 4.88
N SER A 181 -10.38 0.43 4.28
CA SER A 181 -9.82 1.56 5.01
C SER A 181 -10.86 2.35 5.80
N ASP A 182 -12.10 2.38 5.32
CA ASP A 182 -13.16 3.26 5.83
C ASP A 182 -13.86 2.62 7.03
N SER A 183 -13.94 1.28 7.04
CA SER A 183 -14.52 0.48 8.12
C SER A 183 -13.53 0.12 9.23
N CYS A 184 -12.22 0.28 8.98
CA CYS A 184 -11.21 -0.09 9.97
C CYS A 184 -11.19 0.90 11.15
N LEU A 185 -11.30 0.37 12.36
CA LEU A 185 -11.25 1.17 13.59
C LEU A 185 -9.85 1.73 13.91
N GLY A 186 -8.81 1.26 13.21
CA GLY A 186 -7.42 1.70 13.38
C GLY A 186 -6.95 1.52 14.82
N ALA A 187 -6.36 2.56 15.41
CA ALA A 187 -5.87 2.55 16.79
C ALA A 187 -6.97 2.30 17.85
N ARG A 188 -8.25 2.53 17.51
CA ARG A 188 -9.38 2.26 18.42
C ARG A 188 -9.81 0.79 18.44
N CYS A 189 -9.27 -0.04 17.55
CA CYS A 189 -9.56 -1.47 17.52
C CYS A 189 -8.98 -2.16 18.76
N ARG A 190 -9.76 -3.01 19.43
CA ARG A 190 -9.30 -3.78 20.60
C ARG A 190 -8.11 -4.72 20.30
N PHE A 191 -7.89 -5.07 19.03
CA PHE A 191 -6.76 -5.89 18.58
C PHE A 191 -5.56 -5.07 18.06
N ALA A 192 -5.63 -3.73 18.07
CA ALA A 192 -4.62 -2.87 17.45
C ALA A 192 -3.21 -3.08 18.05
N GLU A 193 -3.13 -3.22 19.37
CA GLU A 193 -1.89 -3.44 20.09
C GLU A 193 -1.42 -4.91 19.95
N SER A 194 -2.30 -5.85 20.29
CA SER A 194 -2.05 -7.28 20.24
C SER A 194 -3.02 -8.01 19.30
N GLY A 195 -2.48 -8.64 18.26
CA GLY A 195 -3.22 -9.55 17.37
C GLY A 195 -3.51 -9.00 15.97
N CYS A 196 -3.62 -7.68 15.78
CA CYS A 196 -3.91 -7.13 14.44
C CYS A 196 -2.75 -7.36 13.46
N PHE A 197 -3.01 -8.17 12.43
CA PHE A 197 -2.05 -8.52 11.38
C PHE A 197 -1.56 -7.32 10.58
N VAL A 198 -2.43 -6.35 10.30
CA VAL A 198 -2.08 -5.10 9.61
C VAL A 198 -1.10 -4.29 10.45
N MET A 199 -1.35 -4.14 11.75
CA MET A 199 -0.48 -3.38 12.65
C MET A 199 0.86 -4.09 12.86
N ARG A 200 0.88 -5.42 12.85
CA ARG A 200 2.12 -6.21 12.84
C ARG A 200 2.91 -5.98 11.56
N ALA A 201 2.31 -6.12 10.38
CA ALA A 201 3.00 -5.86 9.11
C ALA A 201 3.58 -4.44 9.02
N ARG A 202 2.85 -3.43 9.54
CA ARG A 202 3.35 -2.06 9.64
C ARG A 202 4.50 -1.90 10.64
N ARG A 203 4.53 -2.66 11.74
CA ARG A 203 5.67 -2.69 12.69
C ARG A 203 6.88 -3.31 12.02
N ASP A 204 6.72 -4.50 11.46
CA ASP A 204 7.79 -5.23 10.77
C ASP A 204 8.41 -4.37 9.66
N ALA A 205 7.59 -3.63 8.91
CA ALA A 205 8.06 -2.71 7.87
C ALA A 205 8.88 -1.53 8.39
N ARG A 206 8.63 -1.03 9.60
CA ARG A 206 9.44 0.05 10.18
C ARG A 206 10.86 -0.40 10.49
N ASP A 207 11.02 -1.65 10.92
CA ASP A 207 12.30 -2.22 11.35
C ASP A 207 13.04 -2.97 10.22
N ALA A 208 12.38 -3.15 9.07
CA ALA A 208 12.94 -3.83 7.91
C ALA A 208 13.86 -2.93 7.08
N ARG A 209 14.96 -3.50 6.55
CA ARG A 209 15.81 -2.83 5.56
C ARG A 209 15.18 -2.84 4.17
N VAL A 210 14.47 -3.90 3.81
CA VAL A 210 13.77 -4.00 2.53
C VAL A 210 12.27 -4.16 2.78
N VAL A 211 11.49 -3.18 2.35
CA VAL A 211 10.03 -3.23 2.46
C VAL A 211 9.42 -3.43 1.08
N VAL A 212 8.63 -4.48 0.93
CA VAL A 212 7.96 -4.80 -0.33
C VAL A 212 6.50 -4.38 -0.26
N THR A 213 6.06 -3.59 -1.23
CA THR A 213 4.69 -3.09 -1.38
C THR A 213 4.28 -3.14 -2.85
N ASN A 214 3.03 -2.77 -3.16
CA ASN A 214 2.60 -2.52 -4.54
C ASN A 214 2.41 -1.02 -4.81
N HIS A 215 2.21 -0.64 -6.08
CA HIS A 215 2.01 0.76 -6.47
C HIS A 215 0.76 1.36 -5.84
N ALA A 216 -0.34 0.60 -5.79
CA ALA A 216 -1.59 1.09 -5.20
C ALA A 216 -1.41 1.54 -3.76
N LEU A 217 -0.79 0.70 -2.91
CA LEU A 217 -0.55 1.03 -1.52
C LEU A 217 0.50 2.13 -1.34
N LEU A 218 1.56 2.14 -2.15
CA LEU A 218 2.54 3.22 -2.16
C LEU A 218 1.87 4.57 -2.47
N CYS A 219 1.08 4.64 -3.54
CA CYS A 219 0.40 5.88 -3.94
C CYS A 219 -0.65 6.30 -2.89
N SER A 220 -1.39 5.35 -2.30
CA SER A 220 -2.30 5.66 -1.18
C SER A 220 -1.56 6.22 0.04
N ASP A 221 -0.41 5.65 0.42
CA ASP A 221 0.43 6.17 1.50
C ASP A 221 0.90 7.60 1.21
N LEU A 222 1.39 7.86 0.00
CA LEU A 222 1.82 9.19 -0.44
C LEU A 222 0.67 10.20 -0.43
N ALA A 223 -0.53 9.81 -0.88
CA ALA A 223 -1.72 10.65 -0.85
C ALA A 223 -2.13 11.01 0.59
N ILE A 224 -2.11 10.03 1.50
CA ILE A 224 -2.40 10.23 2.93
C ILE A 224 -1.35 11.16 3.56
N ARG A 225 -0.07 10.94 3.30
CA ARG A 225 1.01 11.79 3.83
C ARG A 225 0.86 13.23 3.37
N SER A 226 0.53 13.45 2.09
CA SER A 226 0.29 14.78 1.53
C SER A 226 -0.86 15.50 2.25
N GLN A 227 -1.95 14.79 2.54
CA GLN A 227 -3.12 15.35 3.22
C GLN A 227 -2.91 15.58 4.73
N THR A 228 -2.03 14.80 5.36
CA THR A 228 -1.83 14.82 6.82
C THR A 228 -0.52 15.48 7.24
N ALA A 229 0.17 16.19 6.33
CA ALA A 229 1.51 16.75 6.53
C ALA A 229 2.50 15.71 7.10
N GLY A 230 2.37 14.45 6.69
CA GLY A 230 3.21 13.33 7.10
C GLY A 230 2.93 12.74 8.48
N SER A 231 1.91 13.23 9.21
CA SER A 231 1.58 12.71 10.56
C SER A 231 1.01 11.29 10.54
N VAL A 232 0.38 10.88 9.43
CA VAL A 232 -0.13 9.52 9.25
C VAL A 232 0.62 8.84 8.11
N SER A 233 1.06 7.60 8.35
CA SER A 233 1.66 6.77 7.33
C SER A 233 1.41 5.28 7.53
N VAL A 234 1.41 4.57 6.42
CA VAL A 234 1.28 3.12 6.31
C VAL A 234 2.65 2.49 6.09
N LEU A 235 3.48 3.09 5.23
CA LEU A 235 4.83 2.66 4.93
C LEU A 235 5.84 3.42 5.81
N PRO A 236 7.08 2.94 6.02
CA PRO A 236 8.12 3.76 6.64
C PRO A 236 8.52 4.93 5.73
N ALA A 237 9.35 5.84 6.26
CA ALA A 237 10.03 6.85 5.45
C ALA A 237 11.41 6.30 5.04
N PRO A 238 11.54 5.67 3.84
CA PRO A 238 12.78 5.03 3.45
C PRO A 238 13.84 6.04 3.02
N THR A 239 15.08 5.57 2.92
CA THR A 239 16.15 6.31 2.26
C THR A 239 15.95 6.37 0.74
N ALA A 240 15.35 5.32 0.15
CA ALA A 240 15.07 5.26 -1.28
C ALA A 240 13.83 4.43 -1.61
N TYR A 241 13.23 4.75 -2.75
CA TYR A 241 12.18 3.95 -3.38
C TYR A 241 12.72 3.28 -4.64
N VAL A 242 12.39 2.01 -4.83
CA VAL A 242 12.55 1.29 -6.10
C VAL A 242 11.15 1.05 -6.65
N ILE A 243 10.88 1.58 -7.84
CA ILE A 243 9.59 1.39 -8.53
C ILE A 243 9.81 0.41 -9.68
N ASP A 244 9.37 -0.84 -9.50
CA ASP A 244 9.43 -1.88 -10.52
C ASP A 244 8.19 -1.84 -11.40
N GLU A 245 8.35 -2.05 -12.70
CA GLU A 245 7.29 -1.84 -13.70
C GLU A 245 6.66 -0.43 -13.63
N ALA A 246 7.50 0.59 -13.44
CA ALA A 246 7.12 1.99 -13.22
C ALA A 246 6.19 2.60 -14.28
N HIS A 247 6.05 1.98 -15.46
CA HIS A 247 5.07 2.36 -16.47
C HIS A 247 3.61 2.24 -15.96
N GLN A 248 3.34 1.42 -14.94
CA GLN A 248 2.01 1.30 -14.31
C GLN A 248 1.81 2.28 -13.13
N LEU A 249 2.84 3.03 -12.75
CA LEU A 249 2.77 3.95 -11.61
C LEU A 249 1.78 5.09 -11.85
N GLU A 250 1.69 5.60 -13.08
CA GLU A 250 0.78 6.71 -13.43
C GLU A 250 -0.67 6.35 -13.12
N ALA A 251 -1.14 5.18 -13.57
CA ALA A 251 -2.50 4.74 -13.32
C ALA A 251 -2.78 4.56 -11.82
N ALA A 252 -1.83 3.97 -11.08
CA ALA A 252 -1.94 3.81 -9.64
C ALA A 252 -1.97 5.15 -8.88
N ALA A 253 -1.16 6.13 -9.32
CA ALA A 253 -1.19 7.47 -8.78
C ALA A 253 -2.53 8.15 -9.08
N THR A 254 -2.98 8.13 -10.33
CA THR A 254 -4.28 8.71 -10.72
C THR A 254 -5.41 8.17 -9.84
N THR A 255 -5.50 6.86 -9.63
CA THR A 255 -6.51 6.26 -8.73
C THR A 255 -6.35 6.71 -7.27
N ALA A 256 -5.13 6.77 -6.74
CA ALA A 256 -4.92 7.12 -5.33
C ALA A 256 -5.23 8.60 -5.02
N PHE A 257 -5.05 9.49 -5.98
CA PHE A 257 -5.32 10.92 -5.85
C PHE A 257 -6.72 11.32 -6.34
N GLU A 258 -7.46 10.41 -6.98
CA GLU A 258 -8.84 10.63 -7.41
C GLU A 258 -9.80 10.73 -6.22
N ARG A 259 -10.86 11.52 -6.40
CA ARG A 259 -12.07 11.50 -5.55
C ARG A 259 -13.24 11.09 -6.42
N ARG A 260 -13.89 9.99 -6.04
CA ARG A 260 -15.01 9.42 -6.80
C ARG A 260 -16.31 9.60 -6.01
N LEU A 261 -17.31 10.16 -6.68
CA LEU A 261 -18.69 10.21 -6.21
C LEU A 261 -19.55 9.42 -7.22
N SER A 262 -20.38 8.51 -6.73
CA SER A 262 -21.35 7.78 -7.56
C SER A 262 -22.76 7.91 -6.96
N ASP A 263 -23.77 7.69 -7.80
CA ASP A 263 -25.17 7.63 -7.39
C ASP A 263 -25.38 6.58 -6.29
N PHE A 264 -24.73 5.44 -6.44
CA PHE A 264 -24.77 4.37 -5.44
C PHE A 264 -24.18 4.78 -4.09
N THR A 265 -23.02 5.46 -4.06
CA THR A 265 -22.34 5.79 -2.81
C THR A 265 -23.18 6.72 -1.92
N ILE A 266 -23.85 7.71 -2.51
CA ILE A 266 -24.71 8.64 -1.75
C ILE A 266 -25.94 7.94 -1.22
N VAL A 267 -26.59 7.12 -2.06
CA VAL A 267 -27.78 6.36 -1.65
C VAL A 267 -27.43 5.37 -0.54
N HIS A 268 -26.30 4.68 -0.66
CA HIS A 268 -25.82 3.76 0.38
C HIS A 268 -25.54 4.51 1.70
N PHE A 269 -24.85 5.66 1.64
CA PHE A 269 -24.62 6.52 2.79
C PHE A 269 -25.93 6.92 3.48
N CYS A 270 -26.92 7.40 2.72
CA CYS A 270 -28.23 7.79 3.28
C CYS A 270 -29.04 6.61 3.85
N ARG A 271 -28.74 5.38 3.43
CA ARG A 271 -29.37 4.16 3.93
C ARG A 271 -28.61 3.50 5.08
N ASP A 272 -27.49 4.07 5.51
CA ASP A 272 -26.72 3.55 6.63
C ASP A 272 -27.58 3.51 7.91
N ARG A 273 -27.58 2.37 8.61
CA ARG A 273 -28.45 2.16 9.78
C ARG A 273 -28.08 3.05 10.95
N THR A 274 -26.80 3.39 11.10
CA THR A 274 -26.33 4.29 12.15
C THR A 274 -26.78 5.70 11.82
N LEU A 275 -26.57 6.16 10.58
CA LEU A 275 -27.01 7.48 10.15
C LEU A 275 -28.53 7.66 10.32
N ASN A 276 -29.33 6.67 9.90
CA ASN A 276 -30.79 6.70 10.04
C ASN A 276 -31.28 6.72 11.51
N ARG A 277 -30.44 6.33 12.48
CA ARG A 277 -30.78 6.45 13.90
C ARG A 277 -30.71 7.89 14.39
N TYR A 278 -29.82 8.69 13.80
CA TYR A 278 -29.50 10.02 14.28
C TYR A 278 -29.99 11.14 13.38
N ALA A 279 -30.29 10.88 12.11
CA ALA A 279 -30.73 11.88 11.14
C ALA A 279 -32.22 11.75 10.79
N ASP A 280 -32.82 12.87 10.39
CA ASP A 280 -34.21 12.93 9.91
C ASP A 280 -34.37 12.23 8.55
N GLY A 281 -35.36 11.34 8.44
CA GLY A 281 -35.63 10.56 7.23
C GLY A 281 -36.06 11.43 6.04
N GLU A 282 -36.77 12.53 6.28
CA GLU A 282 -37.14 13.47 5.19
C GLU A 282 -35.90 14.15 4.62
N ALA A 283 -34.98 14.60 5.48
CA ALA A 283 -33.72 15.19 5.06
C ALA A 283 -32.85 14.20 4.25
N LEU A 284 -32.77 12.92 4.68
CA LEU A 284 -32.04 11.89 3.95
C LEU A 284 -32.67 11.57 2.59
N ASN A 285 -34.00 11.53 2.49
CA ASN A 285 -34.70 11.34 1.22
C ASN A 285 -34.46 12.50 0.26
N ALA A 286 -34.48 13.75 0.74
CA ALA A 286 -34.15 14.92 -0.06
C ALA A 286 -32.72 14.86 -0.64
N ILE A 287 -31.75 14.36 0.13
CA ILE A 287 -30.37 14.14 -0.36
C ILE A 287 -30.36 13.09 -1.49
N VAL A 288 -31.12 12.00 -1.34
CA VAL A 288 -31.23 10.96 -2.37
C VAL A 288 -31.87 11.50 -3.65
N GLU A 289 -32.92 12.31 -3.54
CA GLU A 289 -33.58 12.95 -4.68
C GLU A 289 -32.63 13.93 -5.40
N ALA A 290 -31.96 14.80 -4.65
CA ALA A 290 -30.97 15.73 -5.20
C ALA A 290 -29.79 14.99 -5.87
N SER A 291 -29.36 13.86 -5.30
CA SER A 291 -28.35 12.98 -5.91
C SER A 291 -28.83 12.44 -7.25
N ASN A 292 -30.06 11.91 -7.33
CA ASN A 292 -30.60 11.41 -8.59
C ASN A 292 -30.64 12.51 -9.66
N HIS A 293 -31.12 13.71 -9.31
CA HIS A 293 -31.17 14.85 -10.22
C HIS A 293 -29.77 15.27 -10.72
N LEU A 294 -28.76 15.26 -9.85
CA LEU A 294 -27.37 15.48 -10.25
C LEU A 294 -26.91 14.45 -11.28
N PHE A 295 -27.08 13.16 -10.98
CA PHE A 295 -26.58 12.10 -11.87
C PHE A 295 -27.37 11.99 -13.18
N GLU A 296 -28.65 12.37 -13.20
CA GLU A 296 -29.42 12.56 -14.43
C GLU A 296 -28.85 13.69 -15.28
N SER A 297 -28.54 14.84 -14.66
CA SER A 297 -27.91 15.97 -15.34
C SER A 297 -26.51 15.63 -15.88
N VAL A 298 -25.71 14.87 -15.12
CA VAL A 298 -24.41 14.34 -15.57
C VAL A 298 -24.58 13.45 -16.81
N ARG A 299 -25.57 12.54 -16.81
CA ARG A 299 -25.84 11.64 -17.94
C ARG A 299 -26.32 12.41 -19.17
N ALA A 300 -27.11 13.46 -18.99
CA ALA A 300 -27.60 14.30 -20.07
C ALA A 300 -26.48 15.09 -20.78
N GLU A 301 -25.43 15.47 -20.06
CA GLU A 301 -24.24 16.14 -20.61
C GLU A 301 -23.22 15.14 -21.21
N SER A 302 -23.40 13.83 -21.01
CA SER A 302 -22.42 12.80 -21.38
C SER A 302 -22.82 12.06 -22.67
N ASP A 303 -22.45 12.59 -23.84
CA ASP A 303 -22.49 11.82 -25.10
C ASP A 303 -21.36 10.76 -25.18
N TYR A 304 -20.42 10.77 -24.22
CA TYR A 304 -19.29 9.84 -24.11
C TYR A 304 -19.06 9.40 -22.66
N ARG A 305 -18.38 8.25 -22.48
CA ARG A 305 -17.98 7.69 -21.17
C ARG A 305 -17.09 8.62 -20.32
N ARG A 306 -16.58 9.73 -20.87
CA ARG A 306 -15.78 10.74 -20.17
C ARG A 306 -15.99 12.10 -20.81
N PHE A 307 -16.25 13.12 -20.01
CA PHE A 307 -16.34 14.51 -20.43
C PHE A 307 -15.73 15.43 -19.37
N LEU A 308 -15.29 16.62 -19.78
CA LEU A 308 -14.85 17.66 -18.87
C LEU A 308 -16.03 18.57 -18.56
N LEU A 309 -16.22 18.84 -17.27
CA LEU A 309 -17.22 19.79 -16.82
C LEU A 309 -16.81 21.20 -17.18
N SER A 310 -17.44 21.73 -18.23
CA SER A 310 -17.23 23.09 -18.74
C SER A 310 -18.34 24.05 -18.32
N LYS A 311 -19.45 23.54 -17.76
CA LYS A 311 -20.58 24.29 -17.24
C LYS A 311 -21.02 23.72 -15.88
N PRO A 312 -21.67 24.51 -15.02
CA PRO A 312 -22.31 24.01 -13.82
C PRO A 312 -23.33 22.90 -14.15
N ILE A 313 -23.36 21.83 -13.36
CA ILE A 313 -24.34 20.76 -13.50
C ILE A 313 -25.56 21.05 -12.61
N GLY A 314 -26.76 20.81 -13.13
CA GLY A 314 -27.99 20.80 -12.34
C GLY A 314 -27.89 19.84 -11.15
N GLY A 315 -28.55 20.18 -10.04
CA GLY A 315 -28.61 19.35 -8.82
C GLY A 315 -27.32 19.32 -7.98
N ALA A 316 -26.16 19.70 -8.51
CA ALA A 316 -24.90 19.68 -7.75
C ALA A 316 -24.96 20.59 -6.51
N THR A 317 -25.32 21.86 -6.72
CA THR A 317 -25.41 22.86 -5.65
C THR A 317 -26.41 22.45 -4.57
N GLU A 318 -27.57 21.95 -4.98
CA GLU A 318 -28.63 21.49 -4.08
C GLU A 318 -28.16 20.31 -3.22
N LEU A 319 -27.58 19.28 -3.85
CA LEU A 319 -27.03 18.13 -3.15
C LEU A 319 -25.98 18.55 -2.10
N PHE A 320 -25.00 19.37 -2.48
CA PHE A 320 -23.95 19.78 -1.55
C PHE A 320 -24.47 20.68 -0.43
N GLN A 321 -25.47 21.52 -0.68
CA GLN A 321 -26.15 22.29 0.37
C GLN A 321 -26.89 21.39 1.36
N LEU A 322 -27.57 20.34 0.89
CA LEU A 322 -28.26 19.39 1.76
C LEU A 322 -27.26 18.57 2.59
N LEU A 323 -26.15 18.13 1.98
CA LEU A 323 -25.06 17.45 2.69
C LEU A 323 -24.42 18.35 3.76
N ASP A 324 -24.22 19.64 3.47
CA ASP A 324 -23.72 20.62 4.45
C ASP A 324 -24.70 20.81 5.61
N LYS A 325 -26.00 20.92 5.33
CA LYS A 325 -27.04 21.00 6.38
C LYS A 325 -27.03 19.77 7.28
N LEU A 326 -26.94 18.57 6.69
CA LEU A 326 -26.83 17.32 7.43
C LEU A 326 -25.57 17.31 8.30
N ALA A 327 -24.42 17.76 7.77
CA ALA A 327 -23.18 17.85 8.52
C ALA A 327 -23.28 18.78 9.73
N VAL A 328 -23.91 19.96 9.57
CA VAL A 328 -24.16 20.91 10.68
C VAL A 328 -25.06 20.28 11.74
N TYR A 329 -26.15 19.63 11.32
CA TYR A 329 -27.07 18.96 12.23
C TYR A 329 -26.40 17.86 13.05
N LEU A 330 -25.62 16.98 12.41
CA LEU A 330 -24.91 15.89 13.09
C LEU A 330 -23.85 16.40 14.09
N ARG A 331 -23.20 17.54 13.80
CA ARG A 331 -22.26 18.17 14.75
C ARG A 331 -22.97 18.68 16.00
N ALA A 332 -24.13 19.33 15.84
CA ALA A 332 -24.90 19.83 16.97
C ALA A 332 -25.39 18.69 17.89
N GLN A 333 -25.77 17.55 17.33
CA GLN A 333 -26.15 16.35 18.10
C GLN A 333 -24.99 15.80 18.95
N ARG A 334 -23.76 15.83 18.41
CA ARG A 334 -22.57 15.38 19.15
C ARG A 334 -22.29 16.29 20.36
N GLU A 335 -22.35 17.61 20.18
CA GLU A 335 -22.12 18.57 21.27
C GLU A 335 -23.13 18.38 22.42
N GLN A 336 -24.39 18.07 22.09
CA GLN A 336 -25.42 17.77 23.09
C GLN A 336 -25.16 16.45 23.82
N ALA A 337 -24.63 15.43 23.14
CA ALA A 337 -24.30 14.14 23.74
C ALA A 337 -23.03 14.18 24.62
N GLU A 338 -22.09 15.08 24.36
CA GLU A 338 -20.88 15.28 25.19
C GLU A 338 -21.15 16.09 26.48
N MET A 339 -22.32 16.74 26.58
CA MET A 339 -22.75 17.52 27.75
C MET A 339 -23.54 16.72 28.80
N VAL A 340 -23.84 15.45 28.54
CA VAL A 340 -24.61 14.52 29.40
C VAL A 340 -23.70 13.42 29.92
#